data_AF-A0AA36ABI0-F1
#
_entry.id   AF-A0AA36ABI0-F1
#
_cell.length_a   1.000
_cell.length_b   1.000
_cell.length_c   1.000
_cell.angle_alpha   90.00
_cell.angle_beta   90.00
_cell.angle_gamma   90.00
#
_symmetry.space_group_name_H-M   'P 1'
#
loop_
_entity.id
_entity.type
_entity.pdbx_description
1 polymer ?
#
loop_
_entity_poly.entity_id
_entity_poly.type
_entity_poly.pdbx_seq_one_letter_code
_entity_poly.pdbx_strand_id
1 'polypeptide(L)'
;MQNTNAEGVLGFLKQGMMDNLWTLRSKLPELVRQELWGVLLTYNLVRYQMVRMAFELKGDYLPYQLSFSGTISEITWLLITLPWASPGKMPGELRTLYEQAKWLVLPGRRERSYP
;
A
#
# COMPACT_ATOMS: atom_id res chain seq x y z
N MET A 1 2.17 -19.97 48.82
CA MET A 1 1.21 -19.51 47.79
C MET A 1 1.55 -18.07 47.49
N GLN A 2 2.32 -17.84 46.42
CA GLN A 2 2.91 -16.54 46.09
C GLN A 2 1.93 -15.75 45.21
N ASN A 3 1.62 -14.53 45.66
CA ASN A 3 0.89 -13.49 44.94
C ASN A 3 1.76 -13.02 43.76
N THR A 4 1.59 -13.65 42.60
CA THR A 4 2.06 -13.12 41.33
C THR A 4 0.86 -13.07 40.40
N ASN A 5 0.78 -12.02 39.57
CA ASN A 5 0.05 -12.01 38.29
C ASN A 5 -1.26 -11.20 38.18
N ALA A 6 -1.50 -10.17 38.99
CA ALA A 6 -2.46 -9.12 38.58
C ALA A 6 -1.74 -7.97 37.83
N GLU A 7 -0.70 -7.41 38.43
CA GLU A 7 0.02 -6.26 37.85
C GLU A 7 0.88 -6.64 36.63
N GLY A 8 1.47 -7.84 36.64
CA GLY A 8 2.23 -8.36 35.50
C GLY A 8 1.34 -8.56 34.26
N VAL A 9 0.12 -9.08 34.45
CA VAL A 9 -0.83 -9.32 33.35
C VAL A 9 -1.33 -7.99 32.75
N LEU A 10 -1.58 -6.99 33.59
CA LEU A 10 -1.91 -5.64 33.15
C LEU A 10 -0.76 -4.98 32.37
N GLY A 11 0.48 -5.17 32.81
CA GLY A 11 1.68 -4.72 32.09
C GLY A 11 1.81 -5.38 30.72
N PHE A 12 1.65 -6.70 30.63
CA PHE A 12 1.70 -7.45 29.37
C PHE A 12 0.58 -7.06 28.40
N LEU A 13 -0.65 -6.86 28.88
CA LEU A 13 -1.77 -6.40 28.06
C LEU A 13 -1.55 -4.97 27.55
N LYS A 14 -1.01 -4.08 28.40
CA LYS A 14 -0.68 -2.71 28.02
C LYS A 14 0.44 -2.66 26.98
N GLN A 15 1.50 -3.47 27.15
CA GLN A 15 2.61 -3.58 26.22
C GLN A 15 2.13 -4.16 24.87
N GLY A 16 1.35 -5.24 24.90
CA GLY A 16 0.81 -5.90 23.70
C GLY A 16 -0.24 -5.07 22.94
N MET A 17 -0.98 -4.18 23.62
CA MET A 17 -1.84 -3.18 22.95
C MET A 17 -1.01 -2.11 22.24
N MET A 18 0.12 -1.69 22.81
CA MET A 18 0.99 -0.67 22.19
C MET A 18 1.79 -1.20 21.00
N ASP A 19 2.10 -2.50 20.97
CA ASP A 19 2.84 -3.13 19.87
C ASP A 19 1.99 -3.45 18.63
N ASN A 20 0.65 -3.41 18.72
CA ASN A 20 -0.27 -3.74 17.62
C ASN A 20 -1.11 -2.56 17.12
N LEU A 21 -1.00 -1.40 17.75
CA LEU A 21 -1.60 -0.19 17.23
C LEU A 21 -0.71 0.31 16.10
N TRP A 22 -1.22 0.20 14.86
CA TRP A 22 -0.87 1.11 13.76
C TRP A 22 -0.62 2.48 14.37
N THR A 23 0.65 2.86 14.49
CA THR A 23 1.03 3.94 15.40
C THR A 23 0.65 5.23 14.71
N LEU A 24 -0.64 5.60 14.83
CA LEU A 24 -1.17 6.87 14.42
C LEU A 24 -0.29 7.91 15.10
N ARG A 25 0.43 8.67 14.29
CA ARG A 25 1.52 9.53 14.79
C ARG A 25 0.95 10.64 15.67
N SER A 26 -0.33 10.94 15.48
CA SER A 26 -1.08 11.96 16.20
C SER A 26 -1.97 11.40 17.30
N LYS A 27 -1.96 12.07 18.45
CA LYS A 27 -2.82 11.78 19.62
C LYS A 27 -4.10 12.64 19.66
N LEU A 28 -4.34 13.45 18.63
CA LEU A 28 -5.56 14.25 18.51
C LEU A 28 -6.56 13.55 17.58
N PRO A 29 -7.85 13.44 17.96
CA PRO A 29 -8.86 12.69 17.21
C PRO A 29 -9.08 13.25 15.79
N GLU A 30 -8.78 14.52 15.56
CA GLU A 30 -8.87 15.15 14.24
C GLU A 30 -7.75 14.74 13.29
N LEU A 31 -6.51 14.72 13.78
CA LEU A 31 -5.35 14.28 13.01
C LEU A 31 -5.39 12.77 12.73
N VAL A 32 -5.93 11.98 13.65
CA VAL A 32 -6.17 10.54 13.43
C VAL A 32 -7.10 10.31 12.24
N ARG A 33 -8.18 11.10 12.13
CA ARG A 33 -9.08 11.04 10.95
C ARG A 33 -8.31 11.39 9.68
N GLN A 34 -7.49 12.44 9.71
CA GLN A 34 -6.68 12.84 8.56
C GLN A 34 -5.71 11.74 8.11
N GLU A 35 -5.04 11.08 9.06
CA GLU A 35 -4.14 9.95 8.76
C GLU A 35 -4.90 8.79 8.11
N LEU A 36 -6.09 8.45 8.65
CA LEU A 36 -6.93 7.39 8.09
C LEU A 36 -7.42 7.73 6.68
N TRP A 37 -7.87 8.97 6.45
CA TRP A 37 -8.24 9.46 5.12
C TRP A 37 -7.06 9.45 4.16
N GLY A 38 -5.85 9.78 4.62
CA GLY A 38 -4.63 9.72 3.82
C GLY A 38 -4.29 8.30 3.36
N VAL A 39 -4.42 7.32 4.25
CA VAL A 39 -4.24 5.89 3.90
C VAL A 39 -5.31 5.43 2.91
N LEU A 40 -6.58 5.78 3.16
CA LEU A 40 -7.71 5.42 2.29
C LEU A 40 -7.56 6.04 0.90
N LEU A 41 -7.15 7.31 0.83
CA LEU A 41 -6.88 8.00 -0.43
C LEU A 41 -5.74 7.34 -1.19
N THR A 42 -4.64 7.04 -0.50
CA THR A 42 -3.47 6.37 -1.10
C THR A 42 -3.86 5.00 -1.66
N TYR A 43 -4.61 4.19 -0.90
CA TYR A 43 -5.11 2.90 -1.36
C TYR A 43 -5.97 3.04 -2.62
N ASN A 44 -6.94 3.96 -2.61
CA ASN A 44 -7.81 4.19 -3.78
C ASN A 44 -7.03 4.68 -4.99
N LEU A 45 -6.05 5.56 -4.81
CA LEU A 45 -5.22 6.08 -5.89
C LEU A 45 -4.39 4.97 -6.54
N VAL A 46 -3.77 4.12 -5.74
CA VAL A 46 -3.02 2.95 -6.23
C VAL A 46 -3.94 2.02 -7.00
N ARG A 47 -5.13 1.70 -6.47
CA ARG A 47 -6.09 0.83 -7.15
C ARG A 47 -6.57 1.43 -8.47
N TYR A 48 -6.81 2.73 -8.52
CA TYR A 48 -7.15 3.42 -9.77
C TYR A 48 -6.02 3.32 -10.80
N GLN A 49 -4.76 3.51 -10.39
CA GLN A 49 -3.62 3.34 -11.30
C GLN A 49 -3.46 1.90 -11.78
N MET A 50 -3.72 0.91 -10.95
CA MET A 50 -3.73 -0.50 -11.38
C MET A 50 -4.79 -0.76 -12.46
N VAL A 51 -5.98 -0.15 -12.35
CA VAL A 51 -7.02 -0.26 -13.39
C VAL A 51 -6.56 0.36 -14.70
N ARG A 52 -5.94 1.55 -14.65
CA ARG A 52 -5.41 2.22 -15.85
C ARG A 52 -4.27 1.45 -16.50
N MET A 53 -3.36 0.90 -15.70
CA MET A 53 -2.29 0.03 -16.17
C MET A 53 -2.83 -1.22 -16.85
N ALA A 54 -3.84 -1.88 -16.26
CA ALA A 54 -4.50 -3.03 -16.87
C ALA A 54 -5.17 -2.68 -18.21
N PHE A 55 -5.80 -1.49 -18.31
CA PHE A 55 -6.39 -1.01 -19.55
C PHE A 55 -5.36 -0.77 -20.65
N GLU A 56 -4.21 -0.16 -20.32
CA GLU A 56 -3.14 0.12 -21.29
C GLU A 56 -2.43 -1.15 -21.78
N LEU A 57 -2.42 -2.22 -20.96
CA LEU A 57 -1.85 -3.50 -21.33
C LEU A 57 -2.58 -4.21 -22.48
N LYS A 58 -3.77 -3.73 -22.90
CA LYS A 58 -4.60 -4.26 -24.01
C LYS A 58 -4.90 -5.77 -23.98
N GLY A 59 -4.59 -6.45 -22.88
CA GLY A 59 -4.92 -7.86 -22.66
C GLY A 59 -6.10 -8.01 -21.71
N ASP A 60 -6.67 -9.21 -21.64
CA ASP A 60 -7.71 -9.60 -20.67
C ASP A 60 -7.14 -9.72 -19.24
N TYR A 61 -6.33 -8.74 -18.83
CA TYR A 61 -5.73 -8.68 -17.51
C TYR A 61 -6.65 -7.95 -16.56
N LEU A 62 -6.94 -8.60 -15.44
CA LEU A 62 -7.72 -7.98 -14.39
C LEU A 62 -6.80 -7.23 -13.42
N PRO A 63 -7.22 -6.08 -12.85
CA PRO A 63 -6.37 -5.27 -11.98
C PRO A 63 -5.83 -5.99 -10.74
N TYR A 64 -6.41 -7.13 -10.35
CA TYR A 64 -5.93 -7.96 -9.24
C TYR A 64 -4.78 -8.89 -9.63
N GLN A 65 -4.51 -9.07 -10.91
CA GLN A 65 -3.37 -9.83 -11.42
C GLN A 65 -2.09 -8.99 -11.42
N LEU A 66 -2.19 -7.67 -11.21
CA LEU A 66 -1.04 -6.79 -11.04
C LEU A 66 -0.57 -6.80 -9.58
N SER A 67 0.75 -6.74 -9.37
CA SER A 67 1.36 -6.64 -8.05
C SER A 67 1.05 -5.30 -7.41
N PHE A 68 0.34 -5.35 -6.26
CA PHE A 68 0.03 -4.15 -5.47
C PHE A 68 1.30 -3.49 -4.93
N SER A 69 2.23 -4.27 -4.37
CA SER A 69 3.50 -3.76 -3.84
C SER A 69 4.35 -3.11 -4.93
N GLY A 70 4.45 -3.74 -6.10
CA GLY A 70 5.23 -3.18 -7.20
C GLY A 70 4.59 -1.89 -7.74
N THR A 71 3.27 -1.81 -7.80
CA THR A 71 2.57 -0.57 -8.19
C THR A 71 2.83 0.57 -7.21
N ILE A 72 2.83 0.29 -5.90
CA ILE A 72 3.18 1.30 -4.89
C ILE A 72 4.62 1.78 -5.08
N SER A 73 5.55 0.85 -5.30
CA SER A 73 6.97 1.20 -5.51
C SER A 73 7.13 2.14 -6.71
N GLU A 74 6.48 1.85 -7.84
CA GLU A 74 6.54 2.71 -9.03
C GLU A 74 5.93 4.09 -8.80
N ILE A 75 4.74 4.14 -8.17
CA ILE A 75 4.10 5.43 -7.84
C ILE A 75 4.97 6.23 -6.87
N THR A 76 5.59 5.58 -5.89
CA THR A 76 6.50 6.22 -4.93
C THR A 76 7.73 6.76 -5.63
N TRP A 77 8.31 5.99 -6.56
CA TRP A 77 9.46 6.41 -7.35
C TRP A 77 9.13 7.62 -8.22
N LEU A 78 7.97 7.61 -8.87
CA LEU A 78 7.45 8.74 -9.62
C LEU A 78 7.29 9.96 -8.71
N LEU A 79 6.66 9.83 -7.54
CA LEU A 79 6.50 10.92 -6.55
C LEU A 79 7.82 11.49 -6.03
N ILE A 80 8.86 10.66 -5.85
CA ILE A 80 10.19 11.09 -5.40
C ILE A 80 10.94 11.82 -6.50
N THR A 81 10.82 11.35 -7.74
CA THR A 81 11.56 11.92 -8.90
C THR A 81 10.87 13.15 -9.47
N LEU A 82 9.57 13.31 -9.22
CA LEU A 82 8.74 14.41 -9.69
C LEU A 82 9.28 15.83 -9.37
N PRO A 83 9.70 16.15 -8.15
CA PRO A 83 10.30 17.44 -7.81
C PRO A 83 11.56 17.77 -8.62
N TRP A 84 12.24 16.75 -9.15
CA TRP A 84 13.45 16.87 -9.96
C TRP A 84 13.16 16.91 -11.47
N ALA A 85 11.92 16.62 -11.87
CA ALA A 85 11.49 16.63 -13.25
C ALA A 85 10.83 17.97 -13.63
N SER A 86 11.08 18.43 -14.85
CA SER A 86 10.35 19.58 -15.40
C SER A 86 8.86 19.23 -15.55
N PRO A 87 7.91 20.14 -15.25
CA PRO A 87 6.46 19.88 -15.37
C PRO A 87 6.03 19.40 -16.77
N GLY A 88 6.80 19.71 -17.81
CA GLY A 88 6.56 19.22 -19.18
C GLY A 88 6.84 17.72 -19.38
N LYS A 89 7.58 17.06 -18.48
CA LYS A 89 7.88 15.62 -18.55
C LYS A 89 6.83 14.74 -17.88
N MET A 90 5.89 15.34 -17.14
CA MET A 90 4.80 14.63 -16.45
C MET A 90 4.09 13.58 -17.34
N PRO A 91 3.66 13.93 -18.58
CA PRO A 91 2.91 12.98 -19.39
C PRO A 91 3.80 11.84 -19.91
N GLY A 92 5.09 12.12 -20.10
CA GLY A 92 6.09 11.15 -20.52
C GLY A 92 6.37 10.12 -19.44
N GLU A 93 6.60 10.55 -18.20
CA GLU A 93 6.85 9.63 -17.09
C GLU A 93 5.66 8.73 -16.77
N LEU A 94 4.43 9.28 -16.89
CA LEU A 94 3.22 8.47 -16.76
C LEU A 94 3.12 7.40 -17.84
N ARG A 95 3.54 7.71 -19.08
CA ARG A 95 3.56 6.74 -20.17
C ARG A 95 4.56 5.62 -19.88
N THR A 96 5.76 5.98 -19.42
CA THR A 96 6.78 5.01 -18.99
C THR A 96 6.24 4.08 -17.90
N LEU A 97 5.53 4.63 -16.90
CA LEU A 97 4.89 3.85 -15.84
C LEU A 97 3.86 2.84 -16.39
N TYR A 98 3.03 3.25 -17.36
CA TYR A 98 2.09 2.31 -17.99
C TYR A 98 2.78 1.26 -18.85
N GLU A 99 3.90 1.59 -19.51
CA GLU A 99 4.69 0.61 -20.26
C GLU A 99 5.34 -0.43 -19.34
N GLN A 100 5.80 0.01 -18.16
CA GLN A 100 6.39 -0.85 -17.13
C GLN A 100 5.35 -1.76 -16.44
N ALA A 101 4.06 -1.51 -16.62
CA ALA A 101 2.99 -2.34 -16.07
C ALA A 101 3.10 -3.82 -16.46
N LYS A 102 3.73 -4.13 -17.59
CA LYS A 102 3.99 -5.51 -18.04
C LYS A 102 4.79 -6.33 -17.01
N TRP A 103 5.73 -5.68 -16.33
CA TRP A 103 6.59 -6.32 -15.32
C TRP A 103 5.87 -6.57 -14.00
N LEU A 104 4.77 -5.85 -13.77
CA LEU A 104 3.96 -5.95 -12.56
C LEU A 104 2.94 -7.09 -12.63
N VAL A 105 2.77 -7.75 -13.79
CA VAL A 105 1.85 -8.88 -13.94
C VAL A 105 2.35 -10.07 -13.12
N LEU A 106 1.54 -10.49 -12.15
CA LEU A 106 1.82 -11.66 -11.34
C LEU A 106 1.58 -12.93 -12.15
N PRO A 107 2.38 -13.99 -11.92
CA PRO A 107 2.11 -15.29 -12.51
C PRO A 107 0.73 -15.81 -12.06
N GLY A 108 0.06 -16.55 -12.95
CA GLY A 108 -1.25 -17.15 -12.66
C GLY A 108 -1.25 -17.87 -11.31
N ARG A 109 -2.32 -17.65 -10.52
CA ARG A 109 -2.46 -18.25 -9.20
C ARG A 109 -2.37 -19.77 -9.33
N ARG A 110 -1.37 -20.38 -8.69
CA ARG A 110 -1.22 -21.84 -8.64
C ARG A 110 -2.50 -22.45 -8.08
N GLU A 111 -3.03 -23.46 -8.75
CA GLU A 111 -4.14 -24.23 -8.21
C GLU A 111 -3.74 -24.80 -6.86
N ARG A 112 -4.62 -24.60 -5.87
CA ARG A 112 -4.37 -24.98 -4.49
C ARG A 112 -4.54 -26.49 -4.41
N SER A 113 -3.46 -27.24 -4.58
CA SER A 113 -3.43 -28.67 -4.32
C SER A 113 -3.40 -28.88 -2.80
N TYR A 114 -4.44 -29.49 -2.26
CA TYR A 114 -4.47 -29.98 -0.89
C TYR A 114 -4.19 -31.48 -0.92
N PRO A 115 -3.35 -32.03 0.00
CA PRO A 115 -3.27 -33.46 0.22
C PRO A 115 -4.57 -34.01 0.83
#